data_AF-A0AAP8HUP4-F1
#
_entry.id   AF-A0AAP8HUP4-F1
#
_cell.length_a   1.000
_cell.length_b   1.000
_cell.length_c   1.000
_cell.angle_alpha   90.00
_cell.angle_beta   90.00
_cell.angle_gamma   90.00
#
_symmetry.space_group_name_H-M   'P 1'
#
loop_
_entity.id
_entity.type
_entity.pdbx_description
1 polymer ?
#
loop_
_entity_poly.entity_id
_entity_poly.type
_entity_poly.pdbx_seq_one_letter_code
_entity_poly.pdbx_strand_id
1 'polypeptide(L)'
;KLLNGELEMAHVLYGLIYGVQLGVGGPKKDMAVLMNLNQNGQAITLSNKLLQAGARDGESLAKVMASEKREYTFAQTFPTGTHAMWLYYWLAAYGIDPMKDAKVITVPPPQMVANMRVGNMDGFCVGEPWGARAILDKIGFTSVTTQAIWTDHPEKVLGTSADFVARNPNTARAVTAAILEAGKWIDASPENRRKTAGTSAATSYVS
;
A
#
# COMPACT_ATOMS: atom_id res chain seq x y z
N LYS A 1 4.30 -7.57 -16.39
CA LYS A 1 2.93 -7.37 -16.92
C LYS A 1 2.75 -6.04 -17.61
N LEU A 2 2.71 -4.89 -16.90
CA LEU A 2 2.66 -3.58 -17.56
C LEU A 2 3.89 -3.31 -18.45
N LEU A 3 5.09 -3.60 -17.92
CA LEU A 3 6.35 -3.32 -18.61
C LEU A 3 6.52 -4.11 -19.93
N ASN A 4 6.15 -5.38 -19.93
CA ASN A 4 6.27 -6.28 -21.07
C ASN A 4 5.02 -6.33 -21.96
N GLY A 5 4.02 -5.48 -21.70
CA GLY A 5 2.83 -5.34 -22.56
C GLY A 5 1.80 -6.46 -22.42
N GLU A 6 1.90 -7.31 -21.40
CA GLU A 6 0.81 -8.26 -21.07
C GLU A 6 -0.42 -7.55 -20.49
N LEU A 7 -0.23 -6.33 -19.96
CA LEU A 7 -1.30 -5.44 -19.53
C LEU A 7 -1.02 -4.05 -20.10
N GLU A 8 -2.05 -3.39 -20.62
CA GLU A 8 -1.98 -2.02 -21.13
C GLU A 8 -2.17 -0.99 -20.02
N MET A 9 -3.06 -1.27 -19.07
CA MET A 9 -3.35 -0.41 -17.93
C MET A 9 -3.46 -1.25 -16.66
N ALA A 10 -3.10 -0.68 -15.51
CA ALA A 10 -3.34 -1.32 -14.23
C ALA A 10 -3.52 -0.33 -13.08
N HIS A 11 -4.20 -0.78 -12.04
CA HIS A 11 -4.16 -0.18 -10.71
C HIS A 11 -2.77 -0.39 -10.12
N VAL A 12 -2.04 0.69 -9.81
CA VAL A 12 -0.67 0.61 -9.30
C VAL A 12 -0.37 1.67 -8.22
N LEU A 13 0.72 1.48 -7.49
CA LEU A 13 1.24 2.47 -6.54
C LEU A 13 1.70 3.72 -7.30
N TYR A 14 1.36 4.92 -6.80
CA TYR A 14 1.75 6.19 -7.43
C TYR A 14 3.24 6.25 -7.75
N GLY A 15 4.09 6.01 -6.75
CA GLY A 15 5.55 6.07 -6.89
C GLY A 15 6.18 4.92 -7.67
N LEU A 16 5.43 3.83 -7.96
CA LEU A 16 5.92 2.76 -8.87
C LEU A 16 6.06 3.28 -10.29
N ILE A 17 5.10 4.10 -10.76
CA ILE A 17 5.12 4.65 -12.12
C ILE A 17 6.37 5.50 -12.36
N TYR A 18 6.71 6.37 -11.41
CA TYR A 18 7.93 7.18 -11.47
C TYR A 18 9.19 6.35 -11.28
N GLY A 19 9.16 5.37 -10.37
CA GLY A 19 10.28 4.45 -10.16
C GLY A 19 10.67 3.76 -11.47
N VAL A 20 9.70 3.16 -12.16
CA VAL A 20 9.90 2.54 -13.46
C VAL A 20 10.37 3.54 -14.53
N GLN A 21 9.77 4.73 -14.60
CA GLN A 21 10.16 5.74 -15.58
C GLN A 21 11.60 6.25 -15.39
N LEU A 22 12.08 6.26 -14.15
CA LEU A 22 13.44 6.66 -13.81
C LEU A 22 14.43 5.47 -13.82
N GLY A 23 13.97 4.24 -14.02
CA GLY A 23 14.80 3.03 -13.95
C GLY A 23 15.15 2.58 -12.53
N VAL A 24 14.39 3.03 -11.53
CA VAL A 24 14.52 2.62 -10.14
C VAL A 24 13.68 1.37 -9.89
N GLY A 25 14.32 0.28 -9.46
CA GLY A 25 13.65 -0.97 -9.12
C GLY A 25 13.23 -1.83 -10.33
N GLY A 26 13.71 -1.52 -11.54
CA GLY A 26 13.47 -2.34 -12.72
C GLY A 26 13.88 -1.68 -14.04
N PRO A 27 13.62 -2.33 -15.19
CA PRO A 27 13.89 -1.78 -16.51
C PRO A 27 13.18 -0.44 -16.73
N LYS A 28 13.93 0.54 -17.24
CA LYS A 28 13.40 1.86 -17.55
C LYS A 28 12.41 1.79 -18.72
N LYS A 29 11.24 2.41 -18.55
CA LYS A 29 10.23 2.59 -19.61
C LYS A 29 9.43 3.86 -19.35
N ASP A 30 9.11 4.60 -20.39
CA ASP A 30 8.26 5.78 -20.24
C ASP A 30 6.82 5.38 -19.88
N MET A 31 6.32 5.96 -18.79
CA MET A 31 5.04 5.63 -18.20
C MET A 31 4.12 6.85 -18.18
N ALA A 32 2.84 6.62 -17.92
CA ALA A 32 1.85 7.67 -17.77
C ALA A 32 0.89 7.33 -16.61
N VAL A 33 0.50 8.38 -15.88
CA VAL A 33 -0.60 8.36 -14.90
C VAL A 33 -1.82 8.96 -15.57
N LEU A 34 -2.91 8.17 -15.67
CA LEU A 34 -4.15 8.64 -16.29
C LEU A 34 -5.08 9.32 -15.27
N MET A 35 -5.18 8.76 -14.07
CA MET A 35 -5.96 9.32 -12.97
C MET A 35 -5.53 8.74 -11.62
N ASN A 36 -5.86 9.47 -10.54
CA ASN A 36 -5.88 8.91 -9.20
C ASN A 36 -7.14 8.03 -9.04
N LEU A 37 -6.98 6.83 -8.47
CA LEU A 37 -8.05 5.86 -8.26
C LEU A 37 -8.67 5.95 -6.87
N ASN A 38 -7.89 6.32 -5.86
CA ASN A 38 -8.40 6.43 -4.50
C ASN A 38 -7.58 7.39 -3.63
N GLN A 39 -8.20 7.80 -2.53
CA GLN A 39 -7.54 8.42 -1.39
C GLN A 39 -7.57 7.45 -0.21
N ASN A 40 -6.65 7.61 0.74
CA ASN A 40 -6.69 6.91 2.03
C ASN A 40 -6.68 5.37 1.91
N GLY A 41 -7.07 4.68 2.98
CA GLY A 41 -7.35 3.24 2.96
C GLY A 41 -6.13 2.33 3.12
N GLN A 42 -5.03 2.89 3.63
CA GLN A 42 -3.84 2.14 4.00
C GLN A 42 -3.58 2.28 5.50
N ALA A 43 -2.78 1.39 6.06
CA ALA A 43 -2.45 1.42 7.48
C ALA A 43 -1.06 0.85 7.75
N ILE A 44 -0.51 1.22 8.91
CA ILE A 44 0.64 0.57 9.52
C ILE A 44 0.11 -0.37 10.59
N THR A 45 0.37 -1.66 10.39
CA THR A 45 0.02 -2.74 11.31
C THR A 45 1.27 -3.18 12.07
N LEU A 46 1.17 -3.27 13.38
CA LEU A 46 2.23 -3.82 14.24
C LEU A 46 1.81 -5.18 14.78
N SER A 47 2.80 -6.02 15.07
CA SER A 47 2.59 -7.36 15.63
C SER A 47 2.05 -7.29 17.07
N ASN A 48 1.33 -8.33 17.49
CA ASN A 48 0.87 -8.44 18.87
C ASN A 48 2.03 -8.63 19.88
N LYS A 49 3.20 -9.10 19.43
CA LYS A 49 4.41 -9.12 20.25
C LYS A 49 4.85 -7.71 20.64
N LEU A 50 4.83 -6.77 19.69
CA LEU A 50 5.09 -5.36 19.97
C LEU A 50 4.02 -4.76 20.89
N LEU A 51 2.75 -5.12 20.69
CA LEU A 51 1.67 -4.69 21.57
C LEU A 51 1.90 -5.13 23.03
N GLN A 52 2.31 -6.39 23.23
CA GLN A 52 2.63 -6.95 24.55
C GLN A 52 3.86 -6.28 25.18
N ALA A 53 4.83 -5.86 24.37
CA ALA A 53 5.97 -5.06 24.82
C ALA A 53 5.61 -3.59 25.11
N GLY A 54 4.36 -3.16 24.83
CA GLY A 54 3.85 -1.82 25.13
C GLY A 54 3.84 -0.85 23.94
N ALA A 55 4.25 -1.27 22.75
CA ALA A 55 4.19 -0.45 21.54
C ALA A 55 2.77 -0.44 20.97
N ARG A 56 2.08 0.69 21.09
CA ARG A 56 0.71 0.94 20.61
C ARG A 56 0.66 1.93 19.45
N ASP A 57 1.61 2.85 19.41
CA ASP A 57 1.77 3.94 18.45
C ASP A 57 3.26 4.15 18.15
N GLY A 58 3.59 5.15 17.34
CA GLY A 58 4.97 5.41 16.96
C GLY A 58 5.85 5.86 18.13
N GLU A 59 5.29 6.62 19.09
CA GLU A 59 6.04 7.07 20.27
C GLU A 59 6.41 5.90 21.18
N SER A 60 5.43 5.05 21.50
CA SER A 60 5.65 3.85 22.30
C SER A 60 6.49 2.79 21.58
N LEU A 61 6.39 2.70 20.25
CA LEU A 61 7.30 1.87 19.44
C LEU A 61 8.76 2.31 19.59
N ALA A 62 9.04 3.61 19.47
CA ALA A 62 10.39 4.14 19.63
C ALA A 62 10.96 3.84 21.03
N LYS A 63 10.14 3.96 22.08
CA LYS A 63 10.52 3.58 23.45
C LYS A 63 10.86 2.09 23.57
N VAL A 64 10.05 1.21 22.98
CA VAL A 64 10.32 -0.23 22.98
C VAL A 64 11.64 -0.53 22.26
N MET A 65 11.84 -0.04 21.04
CA MET A 65 13.08 -0.23 20.27
C MET A 65 14.32 0.39 20.94
N ALA A 66 14.13 1.43 21.75
CA ALA A 66 15.21 2.00 22.57
C ALA A 66 15.61 1.08 23.72
N SER A 67 14.62 0.47 24.39
CA SER A 67 14.82 -0.40 25.57
C SER A 67 15.30 -1.81 25.23
N GLU A 68 14.81 -2.40 24.14
CA GLU A 68 15.14 -3.76 23.70
C GLU A 68 15.95 -3.67 22.41
N LYS A 69 17.28 -3.73 22.51
CA LYS A 69 18.16 -3.65 21.34
C LYS A 69 18.18 -4.99 20.58
N ARG A 70 17.49 -5.02 19.44
CA ARG A 70 17.52 -6.11 18.46
C ARG A 70 17.21 -5.57 17.06
N GLU A 71 17.35 -6.43 16.05
CA GLU A 71 16.84 -6.13 14.72
C GLU A 71 15.31 -6.13 14.74
N TYR A 72 14.70 -5.02 14.31
CA TYR A 72 13.25 -4.91 14.09
C TYR A 72 12.97 -4.94 12.59
N THR A 73 12.12 -5.86 12.15
CA THR A 73 11.83 -6.06 10.73
C THR A 73 10.45 -5.53 10.36
N PHE A 74 10.39 -4.57 9.44
CA PHE A 74 9.15 -4.04 8.89
C PHE A 74 9.05 -4.30 7.39
N ALA A 75 7.84 -4.40 6.85
CA ALA A 75 7.64 -4.61 5.42
C ALA A 75 6.83 -3.52 4.72
N GLN A 76 7.16 -3.34 3.45
CA GLN A 76 6.46 -2.51 2.47
C GLN A 76 6.35 -3.27 1.14
N THR A 77 5.57 -2.78 0.17
CA THR A 77 5.26 -3.54 -1.07
C THR A 77 6.14 -3.24 -2.28
N PHE A 78 6.73 -2.04 -2.34
CA PHE A 78 7.69 -1.63 -3.37
C PHE A 78 8.56 -0.46 -2.85
N PRO A 79 9.89 -0.47 -3.00
CA PRO A 79 10.78 0.54 -2.40
C PRO A 79 10.46 2.00 -2.72
N THR A 80 9.96 2.30 -3.93
CA THR A 80 9.51 3.67 -4.30
C THR A 80 7.99 3.84 -4.19
N GLY A 81 7.28 2.82 -3.70
CA GLY A 81 5.84 2.82 -3.57
C GLY A 81 5.35 3.62 -2.37
N THR A 82 4.06 3.91 -2.37
CA THR A 82 3.39 4.68 -1.31
C THR A 82 3.52 4.03 0.06
N HIS A 83 3.40 2.71 0.18
CA HIS A 83 3.57 2.03 1.48
C HIS A 83 4.97 2.18 2.07
N ALA A 84 6.01 2.24 1.23
CA ALA A 84 7.37 2.53 1.71
C ALA A 84 7.44 3.97 2.23
N MET A 85 6.91 4.93 1.48
CA MET A 85 6.86 6.34 1.88
C MET A 85 6.11 6.54 3.20
N TRP A 86 4.94 5.90 3.39
CA TRP A 86 4.18 5.98 4.64
C TRP A 86 4.94 5.41 5.82
N LEU A 87 5.52 4.23 5.65
CA LEU A 87 6.30 3.57 6.70
C LEU A 87 7.53 4.40 7.08
N TYR A 88 8.27 4.90 6.09
CA TYR A 88 9.47 5.71 6.31
C TYR A 88 9.14 7.04 6.99
N TYR A 89 8.11 7.74 6.49
CA TYR A 89 7.68 8.99 7.09
C TYR A 89 7.26 8.79 8.55
N TRP A 90 6.43 7.77 8.81
CA TRP A 90 5.95 7.49 10.15
C TRP A 90 7.08 7.11 11.12
N LEU A 91 7.97 6.19 10.74
CA LEU A 91 9.11 5.82 11.58
C LEU A 91 10.02 7.04 11.87
N ALA A 92 10.36 7.80 10.83
CA ALA A 92 11.23 8.97 10.98
C ALA A 92 10.60 10.07 11.83
N ALA A 93 9.27 10.26 11.77
CA ALA A 93 8.54 11.23 12.60
C ALA A 93 8.66 10.94 14.11
N TYR A 94 8.96 9.69 14.49
CA TYR A 94 9.20 9.28 15.88
C TYR A 94 10.68 8.99 16.18
N GLY A 95 11.60 9.46 15.33
CA GLY A 95 13.04 9.36 15.55
C GLY A 95 13.63 7.97 15.29
N ILE A 96 12.93 7.10 14.57
CA ILE A 96 13.44 5.81 14.11
C ILE A 96 13.91 5.99 12.66
N ASP A 97 15.21 5.95 12.40
CA ASP A 97 15.77 6.02 11.03
C ASP A 97 15.42 4.71 10.30
N PRO A 98 14.53 4.73 9.27
CA PRO A 98 14.08 3.52 8.61
C PRO A 98 15.17 2.82 7.79
N MET A 99 16.34 3.45 7.64
CA MET A 99 17.49 2.90 6.91
C MET A 99 18.60 2.41 7.85
N LYS A 100 18.51 2.70 9.16
CA LYS A 100 19.56 2.33 10.14
C LYS A 100 19.02 1.61 11.37
N ASP A 101 17.92 2.10 11.92
CA ASP A 101 17.33 1.61 13.17
C ASP A 101 16.32 0.48 12.95
N ALA A 102 15.93 0.26 11.69
CA ALA A 102 14.97 -0.77 11.28
C ALA A 102 15.43 -1.48 10.02
N LYS A 103 15.13 -2.77 9.93
CA LYS A 103 15.26 -3.55 8.70
C LYS A 103 13.95 -3.48 7.92
N VAL A 104 13.91 -2.67 6.87
CA VAL A 104 12.73 -2.56 6.01
C VAL A 104 12.89 -3.39 4.74
N ILE A 105 12.00 -4.36 4.55
CA ILE A 105 12.03 -5.32 3.44
C ILE A 105 10.85 -5.16 2.49
N THR A 106 11.02 -5.59 1.24
CA THR A 106 9.93 -5.64 0.25
C THR A 106 9.27 -7.01 0.30
N VAL A 107 7.96 -7.05 0.58
CA VAL A 107 7.20 -8.29 0.69
C VAL A 107 5.85 -8.12 -0.01
N PRO A 108 5.39 -9.09 -0.83
CA PRO A 108 4.03 -9.07 -1.37
C PRO A 108 2.98 -9.10 -0.25
N PRO A 109 1.87 -8.33 -0.34
CA PRO A 109 0.88 -8.24 0.73
C PRO A 109 0.38 -9.56 1.35
N PRO A 110 0.05 -10.63 0.59
CA PRO A 110 -0.39 -11.89 1.19
C PRO A 110 0.70 -12.54 2.06
N GLN A 111 1.97 -12.35 1.69
CA GLN A 111 3.11 -12.88 2.42
C GLN A 111 3.44 -12.06 3.67
N MET A 112 3.02 -10.80 3.76
CA MET A 112 3.22 -9.98 4.98
C MET A 112 2.49 -10.61 6.18
N VAL A 113 1.22 -10.99 6.00
CA VAL A 113 0.40 -11.64 7.04
C VAL A 113 1.02 -12.98 7.45
N ALA A 114 1.45 -13.80 6.49
CA ALA A 114 2.09 -15.08 6.75
C ALA A 114 3.41 -14.93 7.53
N ASN A 115 4.27 -13.98 7.14
CA ASN A 115 5.56 -13.73 7.82
C ASN A 115 5.38 -13.18 9.24
N MET A 116 4.41 -12.29 9.46
CA MET A 116 4.11 -11.78 10.79
C MET A 116 3.54 -12.88 11.69
N ARG A 117 2.73 -13.81 11.15
CA ARG A 117 2.18 -14.94 11.91
C ARG A 117 3.27 -15.86 12.49
N VAL A 118 4.36 -16.09 11.74
CA VAL A 118 5.47 -16.92 12.20
C VAL A 118 6.53 -16.15 13.00
N GLY A 119 6.28 -14.87 13.31
CA GLY A 119 7.15 -14.05 14.16
C GLY A 119 8.39 -13.49 13.47
N ASN A 120 8.49 -13.57 12.13
CA ASN A 120 9.63 -13.07 11.35
C ASN A 120 9.49 -11.59 10.94
N MET A 121 8.44 -10.91 11.40
CA MET A 121 8.13 -9.52 11.04
C MET A 121 7.44 -8.83 12.22
N ASP A 122 7.89 -7.61 12.52
CA ASP A 122 7.39 -6.80 13.63
C ASP A 122 6.22 -5.91 13.22
N GLY A 123 6.13 -5.54 11.94
CA GLY A 123 5.00 -4.80 11.37
C GLY A 123 5.11 -4.59 9.87
N PHE A 124 4.09 -4.00 9.28
CA PHE A 124 4.08 -3.69 7.84
C PHE A 124 3.16 -2.50 7.53
N CYS A 125 3.41 -1.86 6.39
CA CYS A 125 2.49 -0.89 5.79
C CYS A 125 1.89 -1.45 4.50
N VAL A 126 0.56 -1.41 4.40
CA VAL A 126 -0.17 -1.95 3.25
C VAL A 126 -1.62 -1.43 3.23
N GLY A 127 -2.26 -1.50 2.06
CA GLY A 127 -3.70 -1.29 1.90
C GLY A 127 -4.57 -2.42 2.46
N GLU A 128 -5.85 -2.15 2.60
CA GLU A 128 -6.85 -3.19 2.89
C GLU A 128 -6.84 -4.32 1.84
N PRO A 129 -7.21 -5.57 2.20
CA PRO A 129 -7.77 -6.00 3.48
C PRO A 129 -6.73 -6.58 4.46
N TRP A 130 -5.43 -6.42 4.19
CA TRP A 130 -4.38 -7.19 4.87
C TRP A 130 -4.19 -6.82 6.34
N GLY A 131 -4.39 -5.56 6.70
CA GLY A 131 -4.43 -5.11 8.09
C GLY A 131 -5.60 -5.73 8.85
N ALA A 132 -6.81 -5.70 8.26
CA ALA A 132 -7.99 -6.37 8.82
C ALA A 132 -7.76 -7.89 8.98
N ARG A 133 -7.11 -8.54 8.00
CA ARG A 133 -6.75 -9.95 8.08
C ARG A 133 -5.83 -10.25 9.27
N ALA A 134 -4.81 -9.42 9.50
CA ALA A 134 -3.90 -9.57 10.64
C ALA A 134 -4.60 -9.43 11.99
N ILE A 135 -5.59 -8.53 12.09
CA ILE A 135 -6.44 -8.38 13.28
C ILE A 135 -7.31 -9.62 13.49
N LEU A 136 -8.00 -10.09 12.44
CA LEU A 136 -8.87 -11.26 12.50
C LEU A 136 -8.10 -12.53 12.89
N ASP A 137 -6.89 -12.70 12.35
CA ASP A 137 -6.00 -13.81 12.70
C ASP A 137 -5.31 -13.63 14.06
N LYS A 138 -5.57 -12.52 14.77
CA LYS A 138 -5.01 -12.18 16.10
C LYS A 138 -3.48 -12.15 16.13
N ILE A 139 -2.85 -11.71 15.04
CA ILE A 139 -1.39 -11.63 14.93
C ILE A 139 -0.86 -10.19 15.02
N GLY A 140 -1.73 -9.21 14.85
CA GLY A 140 -1.36 -7.80 14.94
C GLY A 140 -2.55 -6.87 15.11
N PHE A 141 -2.26 -5.58 15.13
CA PHE A 141 -3.22 -4.52 15.31
C PHE A 141 -2.83 -3.31 14.46
N THR A 142 -3.82 -2.51 14.07
CA THR A 142 -3.57 -1.23 13.38
C THR A 142 -3.01 -0.22 14.36
N SER A 143 -1.78 0.22 14.15
CA SER A 143 -1.16 1.28 14.97
C SER A 143 -1.56 2.66 14.48
N VAL A 144 -1.57 2.88 13.17
CA VAL A 144 -2.04 4.14 12.58
C VAL A 144 -2.62 3.89 11.19
N THR A 145 -3.65 4.65 10.83
CA THR A 145 -4.17 4.68 9.44
C THR A 145 -3.49 5.81 8.67
N THR A 146 -3.27 5.65 7.38
CA THR A 146 -2.56 6.69 6.61
C THR A 146 -3.35 8.00 6.52
N GLN A 147 -4.69 7.96 6.61
CA GLN A 147 -5.51 9.17 6.73
C GLN A 147 -5.34 9.95 8.05
N ALA A 148 -4.81 9.30 9.10
CA ALA A 148 -4.42 9.97 10.34
C ALA A 148 -3.03 10.63 10.25
N ILE A 149 -2.20 10.20 9.28
CA ILE A 149 -0.90 10.82 8.98
C ILE A 149 -1.11 12.02 8.04
N TRP A 150 -1.82 11.80 6.93
CA TRP A 150 -2.19 12.83 5.97
C TRP A 150 -3.62 12.58 5.49
N THR A 151 -4.55 13.43 5.93
CA THR A 151 -5.95 13.38 5.52
C THR A 151 -6.10 13.56 4.00
N ASP A 152 -6.85 12.66 3.37
CA ASP A 152 -7.20 12.67 1.94
C ASP A 152 -6.01 12.64 0.97
N HIS A 153 -4.91 12.00 1.39
CA HIS A 153 -3.75 11.80 0.53
C HIS A 153 -4.07 10.99 -0.74
N PRO A 154 -3.43 11.30 -1.87
CA PRO A 154 -3.53 10.47 -3.07
C PRO A 154 -2.84 9.13 -2.85
N GLU A 155 -3.34 8.06 -3.47
CA GLU A 155 -2.83 6.72 -3.18
C GLU A 155 -2.57 5.92 -4.47
N LYS A 156 -3.54 5.17 -4.99
CA LYS A 156 -3.32 4.31 -6.16
C LYS A 156 -3.68 5.05 -7.44
N VAL A 157 -3.04 4.71 -8.54
CA VAL A 157 -3.29 5.34 -9.84
C VAL A 157 -3.65 4.32 -10.90
N LEU A 158 -4.36 4.79 -11.92
CA LEU A 158 -4.47 4.09 -13.20
C LEU A 158 -3.21 4.39 -13.99
N GLY A 159 -2.28 3.43 -13.97
CA GLY A 159 -0.99 3.51 -14.64
C GLY A 159 -0.98 2.80 -15.98
N THR A 160 -0.26 3.35 -16.95
CA THR A 160 -0.04 2.76 -18.28
C THR A 160 1.34 3.14 -18.82
N SER A 161 1.74 2.60 -19.96
CA SER A 161 2.92 3.08 -20.69
C SER A 161 2.59 4.34 -21.51
N ALA A 162 3.55 5.26 -21.63
CA ALA A 162 3.37 6.46 -22.45
C ALA A 162 3.07 6.11 -23.92
N ASP A 163 3.74 5.09 -24.46
CA ASP A 163 3.53 4.59 -25.83
C ASP A 163 2.10 4.10 -26.09
N PHE A 164 1.45 3.50 -25.09
CA PHE A 164 0.07 3.05 -25.24
C PHE A 164 -0.87 4.25 -25.38
N VAL A 165 -0.69 5.28 -24.56
CA VAL A 165 -1.48 6.51 -24.60
C VAL A 165 -1.29 7.26 -25.91
N ALA A 166 -0.04 7.35 -26.37
CA ALA A 166 0.29 8.00 -27.64
C ALA A 166 -0.39 7.32 -28.83
N ARG A 167 -0.44 5.98 -28.85
CA ARG A 167 -1.09 5.20 -29.91
C ARG A 167 -2.61 5.09 -29.77
N ASN A 168 -3.13 5.15 -28.55
CA ASN A 168 -4.55 4.90 -28.25
C ASN A 168 -5.17 6.01 -27.38
N PRO A 169 -5.09 7.30 -27.77
CA PRO A 169 -5.51 8.40 -26.90
C PRO A 169 -7.01 8.37 -26.60
N ASN A 170 -7.84 7.95 -27.55
CA ASN A 170 -9.29 7.83 -27.35
C ASN A 170 -9.64 6.69 -26.39
N THR A 171 -8.94 5.56 -26.48
CA THR A 171 -9.11 4.44 -25.55
C THR A 171 -8.70 4.84 -24.13
N ALA A 172 -7.57 5.52 -23.97
CA ALA A 172 -7.13 6.03 -22.67
C ALA A 172 -8.17 6.95 -22.02
N ARG A 173 -8.76 7.87 -22.80
CA ARG A 173 -9.85 8.75 -22.32
C ARG A 173 -11.11 7.98 -21.98
N ALA A 174 -11.54 7.04 -22.82
CA ALA A 174 -12.75 6.26 -22.60
C ALA A 174 -12.66 5.40 -21.34
N VAL A 175 -11.52 4.73 -21.11
CA VAL A 175 -11.31 3.95 -19.88
C VAL A 175 -11.26 4.85 -18.64
N THR A 176 -10.59 5.99 -18.73
CA THR A 176 -10.55 6.98 -17.63
C THR A 176 -11.95 7.47 -17.28
N ALA A 177 -12.77 7.79 -18.28
CA ALA A 177 -14.16 8.23 -18.08
C ALA A 177 -15.02 7.12 -17.46
N ALA A 178 -14.90 5.88 -17.94
CA ALA A 178 -15.64 4.75 -17.39
C ALA A 178 -15.29 4.48 -15.91
N ILE A 179 -14.01 4.58 -15.54
CA ILE A 179 -13.57 4.43 -14.14
C ILE A 179 -14.06 5.59 -13.28
N LEU A 180 -14.07 6.82 -13.81
CA LEU A 180 -14.63 7.97 -13.10
C LEU A 180 -16.13 7.81 -12.83
N GLU A 181 -16.89 7.32 -13.81
CA GLU A 181 -18.31 7.00 -13.64
C GLU A 181 -18.54 5.89 -12.61
N ALA A 182 -17.71 4.83 -12.65
CA ALA A 182 -17.75 3.77 -11.66
C ALA A 182 -17.48 4.32 -10.25
N GLY A 183 -16.47 5.19 -10.07
CA GLY A 183 -16.17 5.86 -8.80
C GLY A 183 -17.36 6.67 -8.29
N LYS A 184 -17.96 7.51 -9.15
CA LYS A 184 -19.17 8.28 -8.81
C LYS A 184 -20.33 7.37 -8.38
N TRP A 185 -20.53 6.26 -9.08
CA TRP A 185 -21.57 5.30 -8.73
C TRP A 185 -21.30 4.64 -7.37
N ILE A 186 -20.07 4.22 -7.10
CA ILE A 186 -19.67 3.63 -5.81
C ILE A 186 -19.96 4.62 -4.67
N ASP A 187 -19.62 5.90 -4.85
CA ASP A 187 -19.77 6.93 -3.82
C ASP A 187 -21.18 7.50 -3.68
N ALA A 188 -22.08 7.24 -4.64
CA ALA A 188 -23.44 7.76 -4.61
C ALA A 188 -24.28 7.24 -3.42
N SER A 189 -23.95 6.08 -2.84
CA SER A 189 -24.66 5.58 -1.66
C SER A 189 -23.87 4.54 -0.85
N PRO A 190 -24.16 4.38 0.46
CA PRO A 190 -23.63 3.27 1.25
C PRO A 190 -24.03 1.89 0.74
N GLU A 191 -25.19 1.77 0.07
CA GLU A 191 -25.63 0.53 -0.55
C GLU A 191 -24.74 0.14 -1.73
N ASN A 192 -24.39 1.10 -2.59
CA ASN A 192 -23.47 0.86 -3.71
C ASN A 192 -22.10 0.44 -3.19
N ARG A 193 -21.58 1.09 -2.13
CA ARG A 193 -20.34 0.66 -1.46
C ARG A 193 -20.41 -0.78 -0.95
N ARG A 194 -21.51 -1.17 -0.29
CA ARG A 194 -21.72 -2.56 0.18
C ARG A 194 -21.79 -3.54 -0.98
N LYS A 195 -22.47 -3.19 -2.08
CA LYS A 195 -22.54 -4.02 -3.28
C LYS A 195 -21.15 -4.21 -3.89
N THR A 196 -20.36 -3.14 -4.02
CA THR A 196 -18.97 -3.20 -4.51
C THR A 196 -18.10 -4.07 -3.62
N ALA A 197 -18.22 -3.97 -2.29
CA ALA A 197 -17.51 -4.84 -1.37
C ALA A 197 -17.89 -6.31 -1.57
N GLY A 198 -19.18 -6.61 -1.72
CA GLY A 198 -19.67 -7.96 -2.02
C GLY A 198 -19.15 -8.51 -3.35
N THR A 199 -19.13 -7.69 -4.41
CA THR A 199 -18.56 -8.07 -5.71
C THR A 199 -17.06 -8.32 -5.62
N SER A 200 -16.33 -7.45 -4.92
CA SER A 200 -14.87 -7.55 -4.79
C SER A 200 -14.42 -8.76 -3.97
N ALA A 201 -15.26 -9.20 -3.02
CA ALA A 201 -15.00 -10.38 -2.18
C ALA A 201 -15.37 -11.73 -2.85
N ALA A 202 -15.93 -11.71 -4.07
CA ALA A 202 -16.23 -12.95 -4.77
C ALA A 202 -14.93 -13.67 -5.20
N THR A 203 -14.96 -15.00 -5.25
CA THR A 203 -13.79 -15.87 -5.53
C THR A 203 -13.05 -15.53 -6.84
N SER A 204 -13.73 -14.91 -7.80
CA SER A 204 -13.13 -14.43 -9.06
C SER A 204 -12.25 -13.19 -8.90
N TYR A 205 -12.27 -12.53 -7.74
CA TYR A 205 -11.57 -11.27 -7.46
C TYR A 205 -10.60 -11.41 -6.27
N VAL A 206 -10.87 -10.76 -5.14
CA VAL A 206 -9.98 -10.71 -3.98
C VAL A 206 -10.17 -11.96 -3.12
N SER A 207 -9.14 -12.80 -3.03
CA SER A 207 -9.04 -13.96 -2.14
C SER A 207 -8.11 -13.71 -0.97
#